data_AF-J3K4Z3-F1
#
_entry.id   AF-J3K4Z3-F1
#
_cell.length_a   1.000
_cell.length_b   1.000
_cell.length_c   1.000
_cell.angle_alpha   90.00
_cell.angle_beta   90.00
_cell.angle_gamma   90.00
#
_symmetry.space_group_name_H-M   'P 1'
#
loop_
_entity.id
_entity.type
_entity.pdbx_description
1 polymer ?
#
loop_
_entity_poly.entity_id
_entity_poly.type
_entity_poly.pdbx_seq_one_letter_code
_entity_poly.pdbx_strand_id
1 'polypeptide(L)'
;MSLRSDAGQSKLAKTQRQNAADVLYIAFFAIHLVVMFAVDLVPLYPDSVRPAALDTLRDFYIDKYHDKFFSEPPQWFRAYILMEAFYHVPASILIIRGFLKEDAFVSVHLLVWAVQASLTTLTCLVDVWDWTDRTFEEKSSLTLLYGPYLAFSVLAGLDMFCRLRRTFGKSKRD
;
A
#
# COMPACT_ATOMS: atom_id res chain seq x y z
N MET A 1 -54.05 12.07 19.33
CA MET A 1 -53.91 10.81 18.58
C MET A 1 -52.48 10.72 18.08
N SER A 2 -51.72 9.82 18.73
CA SER A 2 -50.36 9.33 18.47
C SER A 2 -49.31 10.26 17.83
N LEU A 3 -48.56 10.94 18.70
CA LEU A 3 -47.14 11.20 18.53
C LEU A 3 -46.42 9.85 18.42
N ARG A 4 -45.91 9.49 17.24
CA ARG A 4 -45.13 8.27 17.02
C ARG A 4 -43.74 8.65 16.51
N SER A 5 -42.87 8.93 17.49
CA SER A 5 -41.49 8.46 17.54
C SER A 5 -40.55 8.82 16.37
N ASP A 6 -40.15 10.09 16.29
CA ASP A 6 -38.85 10.48 15.70
C ASP A 6 -37.63 9.97 16.51
N ALA A 7 -37.89 9.33 17.66
CA ALA A 7 -36.88 8.68 18.51
C ALA A 7 -36.27 7.40 17.92
N GLY A 8 -36.72 6.95 16.74
CA GLY A 8 -36.29 5.70 16.10
C GLY A 8 -35.11 5.81 15.12
N GLN A 9 -34.73 7.01 14.69
CA GLN A 9 -33.62 7.21 13.74
C GLN A 9 -32.27 7.55 14.40
N SER A 10 -32.24 7.76 15.71
CA SER A 10 -31.01 7.75 16.50
C SER A 10 -30.62 6.30 16.87
N LYS A 11 -30.56 5.40 15.87
CA LYS A 11 -29.85 4.14 16.07
C LYS A 11 -28.39 4.50 16.28
N LEU A 12 -27.93 4.33 17.52
CA LEU A 12 -26.54 4.29 17.96
C LEU A 12 -25.59 4.09 16.77
N ALA A 13 -24.88 5.15 16.38
CA ALA A 13 -23.56 4.98 15.81
C ALA A 13 -22.72 4.35 16.92
N LYS A 14 -22.80 3.01 17.04
CA LYS A 14 -21.78 2.27 17.77
C LYS A 14 -20.51 2.50 16.97
N THR A 15 -19.71 3.48 17.38
CA THR A 15 -18.32 3.58 16.96
C THR A 15 -17.71 2.21 17.18
N GLN A 16 -17.52 1.47 16.08
CA GLN A 16 -17.00 0.13 16.18
C GLN A 16 -15.53 0.31 16.56
N ARG A 17 -15.17 -0.14 17.77
CA ARG A 17 -13.80 -0.03 18.25
C ARG A 17 -12.86 -0.60 17.19
N GLN A 18 -12.01 0.25 16.64
CA GLN A 18 -11.01 -0.16 15.65
C GLN A 18 -10.21 -1.33 16.23
N ASN A 19 -10.10 -2.40 15.46
CA ASN A 19 -9.28 -3.53 15.87
C ASN A 19 -7.79 -3.19 15.61
N ALA A 20 -6.88 -3.94 16.24
CA ALA A 20 -5.45 -3.66 16.14
C ALA A 20 -4.92 -3.72 14.68
N ALA A 21 -5.51 -4.56 13.83
CA ALA A 21 -5.13 -4.65 12.42
C ALA A 21 -5.51 -3.38 11.64
N ASP A 22 -6.68 -2.79 11.90
CA ASP A 22 -7.12 -1.55 11.25
C ASP A 22 -6.19 -0.38 11.60
N VAL A 23 -5.73 -0.30 12.85
CA VAL A 23 -4.72 0.69 13.27
C VAL A 23 -3.38 0.46 12.57
N LEU A 24 -2.95 -0.81 12.44
CA LEU A 24 -1.74 -1.16 11.71
C LEU A 24 -1.84 -0.74 10.24
N TYR A 25 -2.97 -0.98 9.57
CA TYR A 25 -3.18 -0.55 8.19
C TYR A 25 -3.11 0.97 8.05
N ILE A 26 -3.79 1.72 8.93
CA ILE A 26 -3.71 3.19 8.92
C ILE A 26 -2.26 3.66 9.05
N ALA A 27 -1.53 3.15 10.05
CA ALA A 27 -0.14 3.53 10.30
C ALA A 27 0.76 3.19 9.09
N PHE A 28 0.60 1.98 8.54
CA PHE A 28 1.33 1.54 7.36
C PHE A 28 1.08 2.48 6.18
N PHE A 29 -0.17 2.76 5.82
CA PHE A 29 -0.49 3.60 4.66
C PHE A 29 -0.08 5.06 4.85
N ALA A 30 -0.09 5.58 6.08
CA ALA A 30 0.43 6.91 6.38
C ALA A 30 1.94 6.99 6.13
N ILE A 31 2.70 6.00 6.59
CA ILE A 31 4.15 5.91 6.32
C ILE A 31 4.40 5.67 4.83
N HIS A 32 3.62 4.79 4.20
CA HIS A 32 3.77 4.46 2.79
C HIS A 32 3.56 5.67 1.87
N LEU A 33 2.60 6.56 2.19
CA LEU A 33 2.45 7.82 1.47
C LEU A 33 3.72 8.68 1.53
N VAL A 34 4.33 8.81 2.71
CA VAL A 34 5.58 9.57 2.86
C VAL A 34 6.70 8.93 2.05
N VAL A 35 6.85 7.61 2.12
CA VAL A 35 7.87 6.86 1.37
C VAL A 35 7.68 7.01 -0.14
N MET A 36 6.45 6.85 -0.66
CA MET A 36 6.18 7.00 -2.09
C MET A 36 6.60 8.38 -2.61
N PHE A 37 6.22 9.47 -1.91
CA PHE A 37 6.60 10.82 -2.36
C PHE A 37 8.10 11.12 -2.17
N ALA A 38 8.73 10.54 -1.14
CA ALA A 38 10.14 10.81 -0.84
C ALA A 38 11.14 9.92 -1.61
N VAL A 39 10.70 8.77 -2.12
CA VAL A 39 11.57 7.74 -2.71
C VAL A 39 11.05 7.30 -4.08
N ASP A 40 9.86 6.71 -4.13
CA ASP A 40 9.40 5.99 -5.32
C ASP A 40 9.03 6.94 -6.48
N LEU A 41 8.37 8.05 -6.16
CA LEU A 41 7.88 9.03 -7.13
C LEU A 41 8.92 10.10 -7.46
N VAL A 42 10.10 10.09 -6.83
CA VAL A 42 11.19 11.05 -7.07
C VAL A 42 11.51 11.23 -8.57
N PRO A 43 11.56 10.17 -9.40
CA PRO A 43 11.82 10.29 -10.83
C PRO A 43 10.72 11.03 -11.62
N LEU A 44 9.53 11.24 -11.04
CA LEU A 44 8.44 11.98 -11.68
C LEU A 44 8.48 13.48 -11.40
N TYR A 45 9.27 13.94 -10.42
CA TYR A 45 9.37 15.36 -10.10
C TYR A 45 10.16 16.10 -11.21
N PRO A 46 9.62 17.22 -11.74
CA PRO A 46 10.42 18.11 -12.55
C PRO A 46 11.64 18.62 -11.77
N ASP A 47 12.79 18.71 -12.43
CA ASP A 47 14.04 19.15 -11.79
C ASP A 47 13.92 20.53 -11.12
N SER A 48 13.04 21.39 -11.62
CA SER A 48 12.79 22.73 -11.07
C SER A 48 12.14 22.74 -9.68
N VAL A 49 11.51 21.65 -9.26
CA VAL A 49 10.78 21.57 -7.97
C VAL A 49 11.26 20.42 -7.09
N ARG A 50 12.14 19.55 -7.59
CA ARG A 50 12.68 18.43 -6.82
C ARG A 50 13.60 18.95 -5.71
N PRO A 51 13.31 18.69 -4.43
CA PRO A 51 14.18 19.11 -3.34
C PRO A 51 15.49 18.32 -3.38
N ALA A 52 16.63 19.01 -3.22
CA ALA A 52 17.95 18.38 -3.19
C ALA A 52 18.10 17.29 -2.11
N ALA A 53 17.36 17.39 -1.01
CA ALA A 53 17.34 16.36 0.04
C ALA A 53 16.82 15.01 -0.46
N LEU A 54 15.91 14.99 -1.45
CA LEU A 54 15.42 13.75 -2.04
C LEU A 54 16.49 13.07 -2.89
N ASP A 55 17.28 13.85 -3.64
CA ASP A 55 18.42 13.32 -4.40
C ASP A 55 19.47 12.73 -3.46
N THR A 56 19.79 13.42 -2.35
CA THR A 56 20.70 12.89 -1.33
C THR A 56 20.19 11.58 -0.69
N LEU A 57 18.91 11.52 -0.35
CA LEU A 57 18.29 10.31 0.20
C LEU A 57 18.37 9.15 -0.80
N ARG A 58 18.14 9.45 -2.07
CA ARG A 58 18.16 8.49 -3.16
C ARG A 58 19.56 7.97 -3.46
N ASP A 59 20.57 8.84 -3.44
CA ASP A 59 21.97 8.46 -3.59
C ASP A 59 22.43 7.55 -2.45
N PHE A 60 22.08 7.90 -1.21
CA PHE A 60 22.31 7.04 -0.05
C PHE A 60 21.65 5.66 -0.21
N TYR A 61 20.41 5.63 -0.73
CA TYR A 61 19.69 4.37 -0.97
C TYR A 61 20.40 3.50 -2.01
N ILE A 62 20.80 4.07 -3.15
CA ILE A 62 21.53 3.35 -4.20
C ILE A 62 22.86 2.82 -3.67
N ASP A 63 23.62 3.65 -2.95
CA ASP A 63 24.92 3.26 -2.40
C ASP A 63 24.79 2.12 -1.39
N LYS A 64 23.73 2.15 -0.55
CA LYS A 64 23.52 1.14 0.48
C LYS A 64 22.99 -0.19 -0.05
N TYR A 65 22.09 -0.16 -1.02
CA TYR A 65 21.34 -1.36 -1.47
C TYR A 65 21.72 -1.84 -2.86
N HIS A 66 22.47 -1.05 -3.63
CA HIS A 66 22.87 -1.32 -5.00
C HIS A 66 21.69 -1.67 -5.93
N ASP A 67 20.53 -1.07 -5.65
CA ASP A 67 19.26 -1.34 -6.31
C ASP A 67 19.23 -0.77 -7.75
N LYS A 68 19.19 -1.67 -8.74
CA LYS A 68 19.16 -1.29 -10.16
C LYS A 68 17.86 -0.64 -10.57
N PHE A 69 16.74 -0.85 -9.87
CA PHE A 69 15.51 -0.13 -10.17
C PHE A 69 15.66 1.37 -9.92
N PHE A 70 16.64 1.76 -9.10
CA PHE A 70 16.94 3.14 -8.81
C PHE A 70 18.15 3.66 -9.61
N SER A 71 19.17 2.87 -9.92
CA SER A 71 20.30 3.37 -10.73
C SER A 71 20.09 3.21 -12.24
N GLU A 72 19.50 2.10 -12.67
CA GLU A 72 19.42 1.63 -14.06
C GLU A 72 18.05 1.00 -14.35
N PRO A 73 16.94 1.75 -14.19
CA PRO A 73 15.60 1.18 -14.22
C PRO A 73 15.28 0.55 -15.58
N PRO A 74 14.79 -0.71 -15.62
CA PRO A 74 14.28 -1.27 -16.85
C PRO A 74 13.00 -0.54 -17.28
N GLN A 75 12.70 -0.55 -18.58
CA GLN A 75 11.60 0.25 -19.15
C GLN A 75 10.24 -0.06 -18.52
N TRP A 76 10.00 -1.33 -18.14
CA TRP A 76 8.76 -1.75 -17.49
C TRP A 76 8.59 -1.17 -16.08
N PHE A 77 9.68 -0.83 -15.38
CA PHE A 77 9.62 -0.30 -14.02
C PHE A 77 8.92 1.06 -13.97
N ARG A 78 9.04 1.85 -15.05
CA ARG A 78 8.27 3.10 -15.19
C ARG A 78 6.76 2.87 -15.10
N ALA A 79 6.24 1.76 -15.60
CA ALA A 79 4.82 1.45 -15.46
C ALA A 79 4.42 1.27 -13.99
N TYR A 80 5.28 0.68 -13.17
CA TYR A 80 5.03 0.49 -11.73
C TYR A 80 5.07 1.80 -10.97
N ILE A 81 6.02 2.70 -11.26
CA ILE A 81 6.05 4.05 -10.68
C ILE A 81 4.76 4.82 -11.03
N LEU A 82 4.26 4.70 -12.27
CA LEU A 82 3.00 5.33 -12.67
C LEU A 82 1.80 4.70 -11.95
N MET A 83 1.79 3.38 -11.78
CA MET A 83 0.77 2.70 -10.98
C MET A 83 0.79 3.17 -9.52
N GLU A 84 1.97 3.43 -8.93
CA GLU A 84 2.08 3.99 -7.60
C GLU A 84 1.51 5.41 -7.54
N ALA A 85 1.90 6.26 -8.47
CA ALA A 85 1.44 7.66 -8.55
C ALA A 85 -0.08 7.77 -8.73
N PHE A 86 -0.63 7.04 -9.71
CA PHE A 86 -2.03 7.19 -10.14
C PHE A 86 -3.00 6.26 -9.43
N TYR A 87 -2.52 5.17 -8.82
CA TYR A 87 -3.38 4.24 -8.10
C TYR A 87 -2.98 4.08 -6.62
N HIS A 88 -1.72 3.80 -6.27
CA HIS A 88 -1.38 3.55 -4.85
C HIS A 88 -1.57 4.79 -3.98
N VAL A 89 -1.16 5.98 -4.44
CA VAL A 89 -1.37 7.24 -3.69
C VAL A 89 -2.86 7.48 -3.40
N PRO A 90 -3.76 7.57 -4.39
CA PRO A 90 -5.18 7.79 -4.10
C PRO A 90 -5.80 6.62 -3.32
N ALA A 91 -5.44 5.37 -3.62
CA ALA A 91 -5.91 4.21 -2.86
C ALA A 91 -5.51 4.29 -1.38
N SER A 92 -4.27 4.68 -1.07
CA SER A 92 -3.78 4.83 0.31
C SER A 92 -4.60 5.85 1.11
N ILE A 93 -4.93 6.99 0.48
CA ILE A 93 -5.79 8.02 1.08
C ILE A 93 -7.20 7.48 1.34
N LEU A 94 -7.78 6.78 0.36
CA LEU A 94 -9.10 6.17 0.49
C LEU A 94 -9.14 5.07 1.56
N ILE A 95 -8.08 4.27 1.68
CA ILE A 95 -7.97 3.20 2.67
C ILE A 95 -7.86 3.79 4.09
N ILE A 96 -6.98 4.78 4.31
CA ILE A 96 -6.88 5.49 5.59
C ILE A 96 -8.23 6.09 5.96
N ARG A 97 -8.86 6.83 5.03
CA ARG A 97 -10.18 7.43 5.24
C ARG A 97 -11.23 6.37 5.52
N GLY A 98 -11.16 5.24 4.85
CA GLY A 98 -12.10 4.14 4.99
C GLY A 98 -12.05 3.51 6.38
N PHE A 99 -10.86 3.28 6.94
CA PHE A 99 -10.73 2.79 8.31
C PHE A 99 -11.11 3.84 9.37
N LEU A 100 -10.87 5.14 9.12
CA LEU A 100 -11.26 6.21 10.02
C LEU A 100 -12.78 6.48 10.04
N LYS A 101 -13.46 6.26 8.90
CA LYS A 101 -14.90 6.50 8.74
C LYS A 101 -15.75 5.23 8.73
N GLU A 102 -15.15 4.07 8.98
CA GLU A 102 -15.80 2.76 8.92
C GLU A 102 -16.50 2.49 7.57
N ASP A 103 -15.86 2.91 6.47
CA ASP A 103 -16.40 2.74 5.11
C ASP A 103 -16.38 1.25 4.71
N ALA A 104 -17.53 0.72 4.30
CA ALA A 104 -17.68 -0.66 3.85
C ALA A 104 -16.81 -1.00 2.62
N PHE A 105 -16.46 -0.01 1.80
CA PHE A 105 -15.60 -0.21 0.62
C PHE A 105 -14.11 -0.29 0.92
N VAL A 106 -13.68 -0.03 2.16
CA VAL A 106 -12.26 -0.08 2.55
C VAL A 106 -11.64 -1.44 2.22
N SER A 107 -12.40 -2.52 2.40
CA SER A 107 -11.92 -3.87 2.12
C SER A 107 -11.71 -4.14 0.64
N VAL A 108 -12.50 -3.50 -0.24
CA VAL A 108 -12.32 -3.61 -1.69
C VAL A 108 -11.07 -2.86 -2.14
N HIS A 109 -10.92 -1.60 -1.70
CA HIS A 109 -9.75 -0.80 -2.05
C HIS A 109 -8.45 -1.44 -1.57
N LEU A 110 -8.41 -1.89 -0.31
CA LEU A 110 -7.23 -2.56 0.24
C LEU A 110 -6.96 -3.91 -0.44
N LEU A 111 -7.99 -4.68 -0.83
CA LEU A 111 -7.77 -5.93 -1.57
C LEU A 111 -7.14 -5.68 -2.95
N VAL A 112 -7.65 -4.73 -3.72
CA VAL A 112 -7.10 -4.43 -5.06
C VAL A 112 -5.69 -3.88 -4.95
N TRP A 113 -5.44 -2.98 -3.99
CA TRP A 113 -4.09 -2.50 -3.68
C TRP A 113 -3.16 -3.65 -3.30
N ALA A 114 -3.58 -4.54 -2.41
CA ALA A 114 -2.78 -5.65 -1.92
C ALA A 114 -2.36 -6.59 -3.06
N VAL A 115 -3.30 -6.99 -3.92
CA VAL A 115 -2.99 -7.85 -5.08
C VAL A 115 -1.99 -7.18 -6.00
N GLN A 116 -2.20 -5.91 -6.34
CA GLN A 116 -1.31 -5.19 -7.23
C GLN A 116 0.09 -5.04 -6.62
N ALA A 117 0.19 -4.57 -5.37
CA ALA A 117 1.45 -4.39 -4.67
C ALA A 117 2.21 -5.72 -4.50
N SER A 118 1.51 -6.82 -4.22
CA SER A 118 2.14 -8.15 -4.16
C SER A 118 2.71 -8.56 -5.51
N LEU A 119 1.98 -8.35 -6.61
CA LEU A 119 2.45 -8.73 -7.94
C LEU A 119 3.65 -7.90 -8.39
N THR A 120 3.60 -6.57 -8.27
CA THR A 120 4.72 -5.71 -8.68
C THR A 120 5.97 -5.99 -7.84
N THR A 121 5.81 -6.16 -6.53
CA THR A 121 6.94 -6.49 -5.63
C THR A 121 7.51 -7.87 -5.92
N LEU A 122 6.66 -8.86 -6.19
CA LEU A 122 7.11 -10.20 -6.58
C LEU A 122 7.90 -10.16 -7.89
N THR A 123 7.42 -9.41 -8.89
CA THR A 123 8.15 -9.21 -10.15
C THR A 123 9.53 -8.60 -9.90
N CYS A 124 9.63 -7.56 -9.06
CA CYS A 124 10.91 -6.96 -8.69
C CYS A 124 11.83 -7.97 -7.98
N LEU A 125 11.31 -8.76 -7.03
CA LEU A 125 12.10 -9.77 -6.34
C LEU A 125 12.62 -10.85 -7.30
N VAL A 126 11.79 -11.34 -8.22
CA VAL A 126 12.21 -12.30 -9.24
C VAL A 126 13.35 -11.72 -10.09
N ASP A 127 13.24 -10.46 -10.50
CA ASP A 127 14.25 -9.78 -11.31
C ASP A 127 15.56 -9.57 -10.52
N VAL A 128 15.49 -9.17 -9.24
CA VAL A 128 16.67 -9.05 -8.35
C VAL A 128 17.47 -10.35 -8.29
N TRP A 129 16.78 -11.49 -8.21
CA TRP A 129 17.46 -12.79 -8.15
C TRP A 129 18.09 -13.21 -9.48
N ASP A 130 17.59 -12.70 -10.60
CA ASP A 130 18.15 -12.93 -11.93
C ASP A 130 19.41 -12.08 -12.23
N TRP A 131 19.61 -10.97 -11.52
CA TRP A 131 20.75 -10.07 -11.76
C TRP A 131 22.11 -10.78 -11.63
N THR A 132 22.88 -10.88 -12.70
CA THR A 132 24.20 -11.55 -12.67
C THR A 132 25.32 -10.68 -12.12
N ASP A 133 25.10 -9.37 -12.01
CA ASP A 133 26.06 -8.34 -11.62
C ASP A 133 25.95 -7.94 -10.13
N ARG A 134 25.25 -8.74 -9.31
CA ARG A 134 25.13 -8.54 -7.85
C ARG A 134 25.50 -9.80 -7.09
N THR A 135 26.17 -9.61 -5.96
CA THR A 135 26.50 -10.64 -4.99
C THR A 135 25.25 -11.20 -4.33
N PHE A 136 25.40 -12.37 -3.71
CA PHE A 136 24.32 -13.00 -2.96
C PHE A 136 23.87 -12.12 -1.78
N GLU A 137 24.81 -11.46 -1.13
CA GLU A 137 24.60 -10.58 0.02
C GLU A 137 23.78 -9.34 -0.37
N GLU A 138 24.09 -8.70 -1.49
CA GLU A 138 23.33 -7.55 -2.00
C GLU A 138 21.88 -7.95 -2.34
N LYS A 139 21.70 -9.06 -3.07
CA LYS A 139 20.36 -9.60 -3.38
C LYS A 139 19.59 -9.96 -2.12
N SER A 140 20.25 -10.54 -1.13
CA SER A 140 19.64 -10.88 0.16
C SER A 140 19.25 -9.64 0.94
N SER A 141 20.07 -8.59 0.93
CA SER A 141 19.76 -7.29 1.55
C SER A 141 18.50 -6.67 0.94
N LEU A 142 18.38 -6.67 -0.39
CA LEU A 142 17.16 -6.24 -1.09
C LEU A 142 15.96 -7.12 -0.77
N THR A 143 16.16 -8.44 -0.69
CA THR A 143 15.09 -9.37 -0.32
C THR A 143 14.59 -9.13 1.11
N LEU A 144 15.48 -8.77 2.05
CA LEU A 144 15.10 -8.39 3.41
C LEU A 144 14.37 -7.05 3.47
N LEU A 145 14.57 -6.18 2.48
CA LEU A 145 13.83 -4.92 2.36
C LEU A 145 12.44 -5.14 1.73
N TYR A 146 12.37 -5.85 0.61
CA TYR A 146 11.15 -6.01 -0.19
C TYR A 146 10.26 -7.15 0.31
N GLY A 147 10.87 -8.21 0.85
CA GLY A 147 10.18 -9.40 1.34
C GLY A 147 9.13 -9.13 2.42
N PRO A 148 9.42 -8.32 3.46
CA PRO A 148 8.41 -7.92 4.43
C PRO A 148 7.23 -7.14 3.81
N TYR A 149 7.49 -6.29 2.83
CA TYR A 149 6.44 -5.56 2.11
C TYR A 149 5.56 -6.50 1.27
N LEU A 150 6.18 -7.47 0.57
CA LEU A 150 5.45 -8.54 -0.12
C LEU A 150 4.59 -9.36 0.85
N ALA A 151 5.18 -9.81 1.97
CA ALA A 151 4.45 -10.58 2.97
C ALA A 151 3.26 -9.79 3.54
N PHE A 152 3.47 -8.51 3.86
CA PHE A 152 2.42 -7.62 4.34
C PHE A 152 1.29 -7.48 3.32
N SER A 153 1.59 -7.21 2.05
CA SER A 153 0.57 -7.05 1.01
C SER A 153 -0.24 -8.33 0.81
N VAL A 154 0.39 -9.50 0.79
CA VAL A 154 -0.31 -10.80 0.68
C VAL A 154 -1.24 -11.02 1.88
N LEU A 155 -0.75 -10.82 3.10
CA LEU A 155 -1.54 -11.02 4.32
C LEU A 155 -2.71 -10.03 4.43
N ALA A 156 -2.50 -8.77 4.06
CA ALA A 156 -3.55 -7.76 4.00
C ALA A 156 -4.62 -8.14 2.96
N GLY A 157 -4.21 -8.62 1.79
CA GLY A 157 -5.13 -9.12 0.77
C GLY A 157 -5.98 -10.30 1.27
N LEU A 158 -5.37 -11.27 1.95
CA LEU A 158 -6.09 -12.40 2.54
C LEU A 158 -7.08 -11.96 3.64
N ASP A 159 -6.70 -11.02 4.50
CA ASP A 159 -7.61 -10.46 5.51
C ASP A 159 -8.82 -9.80 4.83
N MET A 160 -8.59 -8.93 3.85
CA MET A 160 -9.69 -8.24 3.16
C MET A 160 -10.60 -9.19 2.39
N PHE A 161 -10.03 -10.21 1.74
CA PHE A 161 -10.82 -11.26 1.09
C PHE A 161 -11.72 -11.99 2.09
N CYS A 162 -11.18 -12.34 3.26
CA CYS A 162 -11.95 -12.99 4.32
C CYS A 162 -13.06 -12.10 4.88
N ARG A 163 -12.79 -10.80 5.08
CA ARG A 163 -13.79 -9.81 5.52
C ARG A 163 -14.92 -9.68 4.50
N LEU A 164 -14.59 -9.51 3.21
CA LEU A 164 -15.58 -9.41 2.14
C LEU A 164 -16.45 -10.67 2.05
N ARG A 165 -15.84 -11.86 2.10
CA ARG A 165 -16.58 -13.13 2.07
C ARG A 165 -17.58 -13.25 3.22
N ARG A 166 -17.23 -12.79 4.44
CA ARG A 166 -18.14 -12.77 5.59
C ARG A 166 -19.32 -11.83 5.38
N THR A 167 -19.11 -10.69 4.72
CA THR A 167 -20.17 -9.73 4.41
C THR A 167 -21.18 -10.32 3.43
N PHE A 168 -20.72 -10.89 2.30
CA PHE A 168 -21.62 -11.52 1.32
C PHE A 168 -22.31 -12.78 1.88
N GLY A 169 -21.65 -13.53 2.76
CA GLY A 169 -22.24 -14.71 3.41
C GLY A 169 -23.33 -14.41 4.46
N LYS A 170 -23.45 -13.15 4.90
CA LYS A 170 -24.56 -12.67 5.74
C LYS A 170 -25.75 -12.25 4.87
N SER A 171 -25.49 -11.52 3.78
CA SER A 171 -26.53 -11.05 2.86
C SER A 171 -27.38 -12.15 2.21
N LYS A 172 -26.91 -13.40 2.14
CA LYS A 172 -27.71 -14.55 1.63
C LYS A 172 -28.66 -15.17 2.66
N ARG A 173 -28.58 -14.77 3.93
CA ARG A 173 -29.37 -15.34 5.03
C ARG A 173 -30.51 -14.43 5.49
N ASP A 174 -30.59 -13.22 4.94
CA ASP A 174 -31.67 -12.25 5.10
C ASP A 174 -32.54 -12.25 3.83
#